data_AF-A0A1I0DLP8-F1
#
_entry.id   AF-A0A1I0DLP8-F1
#
_cell.length_a   1.000
_cell.length_b   1.000
_cell.length_c   1.000
_cell.angle_alpha   90.00
_cell.angle_beta   90.00
_cell.angle_gamma   90.00
#
_symmetry.space_group_name_H-M   'P 1'
#
loop_
_entity.id
_entity.type
_entity.pdbx_description
1 polymer ?
#
loop_
_entity_poly.entity_id
_entity_poly.type
_entity_poly.pdbx_seq_one_letter_code
_entity_poly.pdbx_strand_id
1 'polypeptide(L)'
;MTGRIARPAPTAAATRLASALGISLAGVAGSGPGCQITEDDVRAVAARRDYRAGTSHLAGVPTESRSLTTGGRLAVDPAVVSANTRVGVSDPDVRTLANTRGVFLSRVKGTGTGGAITPSDVLTAAAVQDHQRAVAHRAAFPAPKPEPAWEPPPFTASGIDPKALLDVPAPVRPAMAAAETTAAAYALRERYAGMTDDEARGALARDRAVSCDHGGIGPTRRNVWG
;
A
#
# COMPACT_ATOMS: atom_id res chain seq x y z
N MET A 1 -40.43 3.36 15.75
CA MET A 1 -39.55 3.99 16.75
C MET A 1 -38.10 3.82 16.30
N THR A 2 -37.53 4.84 15.68
CA THR A 2 -36.17 4.84 15.12
C THR A 2 -35.16 4.93 16.26
N GLY A 3 -34.63 3.78 16.70
CA GLY A 3 -33.57 3.75 17.69
C GLY A 3 -32.31 4.43 17.13
N ARG A 4 -31.94 5.59 17.69
CA ARG A 4 -30.63 6.21 17.42
C ARG A 4 -29.55 5.20 17.77
N ILE A 5 -28.83 4.75 16.77
CA ILE A 5 -27.61 3.95 16.88
C ILE A 5 -26.64 4.77 17.75
N ALA A 6 -26.33 4.31 18.95
CA ALA A 6 -25.29 4.92 19.76
C ALA A 6 -23.97 4.71 19.03
N ARG A 7 -23.48 5.77 18.36
CA ARG A 7 -22.14 5.77 17.78
C ARG A 7 -21.14 5.45 18.89
N PRO A 8 -20.08 4.67 18.62
CA PRO A 8 -19.04 4.41 19.60
C PRO A 8 -18.51 5.76 20.11
N ALA A 9 -18.67 5.99 21.41
CA ALA A 9 -18.23 7.24 22.00
C ALA A 9 -16.69 7.26 21.97
N PRO A 10 -16.07 8.31 21.40
CA PRO A 10 -14.63 8.44 21.48
C PRO A 10 -14.22 8.78 22.90
N THR A 11 -13.07 8.25 23.33
CA THR A 11 -12.43 8.68 24.56
C THR A 11 -12.00 10.15 24.46
N ALA A 12 -11.86 10.83 25.60
CA ALA A 12 -11.37 12.22 25.63
C ALA A 12 -9.94 12.35 25.06
N ALA A 13 -9.12 11.31 25.19
CA ALA A 13 -7.79 11.24 24.57
C ALA A 13 -7.88 11.15 23.04
N ALA A 14 -8.70 10.24 22.51
CA ALA A 14 -8.94 10.10 21.07
C ALA A 14 -9.47 11.39 20.43
N THR A 15 -10.39 12.08 21.10
CA THR A 15 -10.99 13.34 20.59
C THR A 15 -9.97 14.47 20.50
N ARG A 16 -9.09 14.59 21.52
CA ARG A 16 -8.01 15.56 21.52
C ARG A 16 -7.00 15.28 20.41
N LEU A 17 -6.57 14.01 20.27
CA LEU A 17 -5.60 13.61 19.26
C LEU A 17 -6.15 13.77 17.83
N ALA A 18 -7.40 13.39 17.59
CA ALA A 18 -8.04 13.52 16.29
C ALA A 18 -8.20 14.98 15.86
N SER A 19 -8.57 15.87 16.80
CA SER A 19 -8.62 17.32 16.54
C SER A 19 -7.25 17.90 16.22
N ALA A 20 -6.21 17.48 16.96
CA ALA A 20 -4.84 17.93 16.73
C ALA A 20 -4.29 17.49 15.35
N LEU A 21 -4.69 16.31 14.87
CA LEU A 21 -4.23 15.74 13.59
C LEU A 21 -5.18 16.02 12.42
N GLY A 22 -6.32 16.69 12.64
CA GLY A 22 -7.35 16.90 11.61
C GLY A 22 -7.92 15.59 11.05
N ILE A 23 -8.09 14.58 11.90
CA ILE A 23 -8.60 13.25 11.53
C ILE A 23 -10.10 13.16 11.90
N SER A 24 -10.93 12.71 10.94
CA SER A 24 -12.34 12.46 11.19
C SER A 24 -12.55 11.13 11.93
N LEU A 25 -13.24 11.18 13.06
CA LEU A 25 -13.58 9.99 13.86
C LEU A 25 -14.74 9.16 13.27
N ALA A 26 -15.45 9.68 12.26
CA ALA A 26 -16.67 9.06 11.74
C ALA A 26 -16.47 7.68 11.08
N GLY A 27 -15.23 7.32 10.74
CA GLY A 27 -14.87 6.03 10.12
C GLY A 27 -13.80 5.26 10.88
N VAL A 28 -13.51 5.65 12.13
CA VAL A 28 -12.48 4.97 12.94
C VAL A 28 -13.15 3.86 13.74
N ALA A 29 -12.72 2.61 13.52
CA ALA A 29 -13.13 1.48 14.34
C ALA A 29 -12.49 1.62 15.73
N GLY A 30 -13.30 1.56 16.78
CA GLY A 30 -12.83 1.67 18.16
C GLY A 30 -12.51 0.30 18.74
N SER A 31 -11.28 0.12 19.23
CA SER A 31 -10.81 -1.14 19.83
C SER A 31 -11.00 -1.17 21.36
N GLY A 32 -11.53 -0.09 21.95
CA GLY A 32 -11.70 0.05 23.39
C GLY A 32 -12.93 -0.68 23.97
N PRO A 33 -13.05 -0.76 25.30
CA PRO A 33 -14.19 -1.39 25.97
C PRO A 33 -15.52 -0.79 25.52
N GLY A 34 -16.44 -1.63 25.03
CA GLY A 34 -17.71 -1.16 24.45
C GLY A 34 -17.56 -0.51 23.07
N CYS A 35 -16.55 -0.91 22.28
CA CYS A 35 -16.22 -0.38 20.96
C CYS A 35 -15.82 1.10 20.96
N GLN A 36 -15.37 1.65 22.10
CA GLN A 36 -14.95 3.04 22.19
C GLN A 36 -13.70 3.31 21.35
N ILE A 37 -13.65 4.48 20.71
CA ILE A 37 -12.47 4.90 19.95
C ILE A 37 -11.39 5.38 20.95
N THR A 38 -10.26 4.68 20.96
CA THR A 38 -9.12 4.97 21.83
C THR A 38 -8.08 5.84 21.14
N GLU A 39 -7.11 6.34 21.90
CA GLU A 39 -5.99 7.11 21.35
C GLU A 39 -5.18 6.29 20.35
N ASP A 40 -4.95 5.01 20.64
CA ASP A 40 -4.17 4.12 19.78
C ASP A 40 -4.86 3.88 18.43
N ASP A 41 -6.21 3.83 18.39
CA ASP A 41 -6.98 3.72 17.15
C ASP A 41 -6.76 4.95 16.25
N VAL A 42 -6.75 6.15 16.83
CA VAL A 42 -6.50 7.41 16.10
C VAL A 42 -5.05 7.48 15.62
N ARG A 43 -4.10 7.04 16.45
CA ARG A 43 -2.67 6.98 16.10
C ARG A 43 -2.42 5.99 14.95
N ALA A 44 -3.10 4.85 14.96
CA ALA A 44 -3.02 3.86 13.88
C ALA A 44 -3.56 4.41 12.55
N VAL A 45 -4.66 5.17 12.58
CA VAL A 45 -5.22 5.84 11.39
C VAL A 45 -4.27 6.91 10.86
N ALA A 46 -3.64 7.70 11.74
CA ALA A 46 -2.62 8.67 11.36
C ALA A 46 -1.42 8.02 10.66
N ALA A 47 -0.87 6.96 11.27
CA ALA A 47 0.26 6.22 10.70
C ALA A 47 -0.07 5.62 9.31
N ARG A 48 -1.30 5.15 9.09
CA ARG A 48 -1.76 4.66 7.78
C ARG A 48 -1.88 5.78 6.75
N ARG A 49 -2.30 6.98 7.16
CA ARG A 49 -2.36 8.16 6.28
C ARG A 49 -0.96 8.56 5.82
N ASP A 50 0.00 8.58 6.74
CA ASP A 50 1.40 8.88 6.44
C ASP A 50 2.03 7.79 5.57
N TYR A 51 1.72 6.52 5.83
CA TYR A 51 2.18 5.42 4.99
C TYR A 51 1.61 5.52 3.56
N ARG A 52 0.32 5.85 3.39
CA ARG A 52 -0.31 5.98 2.06
C ARG A 52 0.18 7.23 1.31
N ALA A 53 0.47 8.31 2.03
CA ALA A 53 1.09 9.51 1.48
C ALA A 53 2.56 9.26 1.07
N GLY A 54 3.31 8.45 1.85
CA GLY A 54 4.70 8.12 1.55
C GLY A 54 4.89 7.00 0.51
N THR A 55 3.98 6.03 0.43
CA THR A 55 4.10 4.90 -0.51
C THR A 55 3.59 5.18 -1.91
N SER A 56 2.80 6.25 -2.10
CA SER A 56 2.41 6.70 -3.45
C SER A 56 3.59 7.26 -4.26
N HIS A 57 4.76 7.45 -3.64
CA HIS A 57 5.97 7.95 -4.32
C HIS A 57 7.15 6.96 -4.35
N LEU A 58 7.08 5.78 -3.70
CA LEU A 58 8.26 4.94 -3.46
C LEU A 58 8.07 3.43 -3.69
N ALA A 59 6.97 2.99 -4.30
CA ALA A 59 6.82 1.58 -4.70
C ALA A 59 7.65 1.28 -5.97
N GLY A 60 8.97 1.14 -5.82
CA GLY A 60 9.82 0.71 -6.94
C GLY A 60 11.34 0.73 -6.76
N VAL A 61 11.90 0.90 -5.55
CA VAL A 61 13.37 0.91 -5.39
C VAL A 61 13.82 -0.19 -4.42
N PRO A 62 14.63 -1.16 -4.85
CA PRO A 62 15.24 -2.14 -3.96
C PRO A 62 16.22 -1.43 -3.00
N THR A 63 16.07 -1.72 -1.72
CA THR A 63 16.85 -1.18 -0.60
C THR A 63 18.24 -1.83 -0.54
N GLU A 64 19.09 -1.60 -1.53
CA GLU A 64 20.53 -1.90 -1.43
C GLU A 64 21.32 -0.83 -2.16
N SER A 65 21.45 0.33 -1.50
CA SER A 65 22.56 1.30 -1.60
C SER A 65 22.11 2.62 -0.95
N ARG A 66 21.82 2.58 0.36
CA ARG A 66 21.79 3.80 1.17
C ARG A 66 23.22 4.26 1.40
N SER A 67 23.81 4.90 0.39
CA SER A 67 24.98 5.73 0.60
C SER A 67 24.47 7.10 1.07
N LEU A 68 24.71 7.36 2.34
CA LEU A 68 24.40 8.59 3.06
C LEU A 68 25.20 9.75 2.45
N THR A 69 24.54 10.71 1.82
CA THR A 69 25.06 12.07 1.71
C THR A 69 23.96 13.06 2.07
N THR A 70 24.12 13.62 3.28
CA THR A 70 23.40 14.76 3.82
C THR A 70 23.37 15.91 2.82
N GLY A 71 22.17 16.28 2.35
CA GLY A 71 21.94 17.50 1.59
C GLY A 71 21.52 17.31 0.13
N GLY A 72 20.45 16.56 -0.14
CA GLY A 72 19.51 16.77 -1.26
C GLY A 72 20.04 16.85 -2.71
N ARG A 73 21.32 16.60 -2.95
CA ARG A 73 21.90 16.50 -4.30
C ARG A 73 21.95 15.03 -4.66
N LEU A 74 21.27 14.67 -5.76
CA LEU A 74 21.47 13.39 -6.44
C LEU A 74 22.98 13.18 -6.58
N ALA A 75 23.53 12.19 -5.88
CA ALA A 75 24.96 11.92 -5.91
C ALA A 75 25.34 11.55 -7.35
N VAL A 76 25.96 12.50 -8.04
CA VAL A 76 26.52 12.28 -9.37
C VAL A 76 27.68 11.31 -9.20
N ASP A 77 27.70 10.25 -9.99
CA ASP A 77 28.79 9.27 -9.95
C ASP A 77 30.12 9.96 -10.34
N PRO A 78 31.12 10.02 -9.43
CA PRO A 78 32.38 10.70 -9.69
C PRO A 78 33.18 10.06 -10.85
N ALA A 79 32.97 8.78 -11.14
CA ALA A 79 33.61 8.11 -12.27
C ALA A 79 33.05 8.61 -13.61
N VAL A 80 31.73 8.85 -13.69
CA VAL A 80 31.09 9.42 -14.88
C VAL A 80 31.59 10.84 -15.14
N VAL A 81 31.66 11.67 -14.10
CA VAL A 81 32.18 13.05 -14.21
C VAL A 81 33.62 13.06 -14.71
N SER A 82 34.47 12.20 -14.13
CA SER A 82 35.89 12.10 -14.48
C SER A 82 36.09 11.65 -15.94
N ALA A 83 35.26 10.72 -16.42
CA ALA A 83 35.29 10.26 -17.80
C ALA A 83 34.79 11.35 -18.77
N ASN A 84 33.68 12.01 -18.44
CA ASN A 84 33.05 13.03 -19.28
C ASN A 84 33.90 14.30 -19.42
N THR A 85 34.73 14.62 -18.42
CA THR A 85 35.67 15.76 -18.49
C THR A 85 36.73 15.57 -19.58
N ARG A 86 37.05 14.33 -19.96
CA ARG A 86 38.04 14.02 -21.01
C ARG A 86 37.46 14.10 -22.42
N VAL A 87 36.14 14.19 -22.56
CA VAL A 87 35.47 14.28 -23.86
C VAL A 87 35.37 15.75 -24.25
N GLY A 88 35.92 16.08 -25.43
CA GLY A 88 35.95 17.42 -26.01
C GLY A 88 34.59 17.89 -26.52
N VAL A 89 33.58 17.95 -25.63
CA VAL A 89 32.27 18.54 -25.93
C VAL A 89 32.33 20.05 -25.70
N SER A 90 31.99 20.82 -26.73
CA SER A 90 31.98 22.28 -26.71
C SER A 90 30.87 22.86 -25.83
N ASP A 91 29.76 22.14 -25.70
CA ASP A 91 28.58 22.56 -24.94
C ASP A 91 28.66 22.11 -23.46
N PRO A 92 28.67 23.05 -22.49
CA PRO A 92 28.72 22.72 -21.06
C PRO A 92 27.41 22.12 -20.53
N ASP A 93 26.26 22.42 -21.14
CA ASP A 93 24.95 21.93 -20.70
C ASP A 93 24.81 20.45 -21.02
N VAL A 94 25.33 20.01 -22.18
CA VAL A 94 25.41 18.59 -22.55
C VAL A 94 26.22 17.79 -21.53
N ARG A 95 27.35 18.35 -21.07
CA ARG A 95 28.18 17.70 -20.05
C ARG A 95 27.45 17.60 -18.71
N THR A 96 26.77 18.68 -18.30
CA THR A 96 26.00 18.70 -17.05
C THR A 96 24.84 17.71 -17.08
N LEU A 97 24.13 17.63 -18.20
CA LEU A 97 23.04 16.69 -18.41
C LEU A 97 23.52 15.24 -18.38
N ALA A 98 24.62 14.93 -19.07
CA ALA A 98 25.20 13.58 -19.09
C ALA A 98 25.66 13.12 -17.70
N ASN A 99 26.32 14.01 -16.95
CA ASN A 99 26.71 13.74 -15.57
C ASN A 99 25.48 13.47 -14.69
N THR A 100 24.46 14.32 -14.78
CA THR A 100 23.22 14.17 -13.99
C THR A 100 22.49 12.86 -14.31
N ARG A 101 22.52 12.40 -15.57
CA ARG A 101 21.88 11.15 -16.00
C ARG A 101 22.79 9.92 -15.88
N GLY A 102 24.04 10.07 -15.44
CA GLY A 102 24.99 8.96 -15.34
C GLY A 102 25.37 8.36 -16.71
N VAL A 103 25.37 9.17 -17.77
CA VAL A 103 25.67 8.75 -19.15
C VAL A 103 27.12 9.10 -19.48
N PHE A 104 27.86 8.14 -20.05
CA PHE A 104 29.21 8.34 -20.54
C PHE A 104 29.20 8.92 -21.96
N LEU A 105 29.66 10.17 -22.12
CA LEU A 105 29.68 10.88 -23.40
C LEU A 105 30.50 10.16 -24.48
N SER A 106 31.53 9.39 -24.08
CA SER A 106 32.34 8.60 -25.01
C SER A 106 31.58 7.49 -25.72
N ARG A 107 30.39 7.12 -25.24
CA ARG A 107 29.52 6.09 -25.82
C ARG A 107 28.34 6.67 -26.61
N VAL A 108 28.17 7.99 -26.59
CA VAL A 108 27.06 8.68 -27.25
C VAL A 108 27.52 9.13 -28.62
N LYS A 109 26.80 8.69 -29.67
CA LYS A 109 27.01 9.19 -31.03
C LYS A 109 26.28 10.53 -31.18
N GLY A 110 27.01 11.59 -31.45
CA GLY A 110 26.41 12.91 -31.69
C GLY A 110 25.73 13.00 -33.05
N THR A 111 24.52 13.55 -33.09
CA THR A 111 23.79 13.83 -34.35
C THR A 111 23.82 15.31 -34.74
N GLY A 112 24.50 16.15 -33.96
CA GLY A 112 24.65 17.57 -34.24
C GLY A 112 25.53 17.87 -35.46
N THR A 113 25.58 19.14 -35.83
CA THR A 113 26.45 19.62 -36.92
C THR A 113 27.91 19.25 -36.64
N GLY A 114 28.59 18.67 -37.62
CA GLY A 114 29.97 18.18 -37.44
C GLY A 114 30.12 16.99 -36.50
N GLY A 115 29.04 16.27 -36.18
CA GLY A 115 29.06 15.14 -35.25
C GLY A 115 29.06 15.56 -33.77
N ALA A 116 28.73 16.82 -33.47
CA ALA A 116 28.61 17.30 -32.11
C ALA A 116 27.51 16.55 -31.35
N ILE A 117 27.76 16.24 -30.08
CA ILE A 117 26.78 15.60 -29.18
C ILE A 117 25.81 16.68 -28.72
N THR A 118 24.52 16.47 -28.98
CA THR A 118 23.44 17.37 -28.57
C THR A 118 22.78 16.90 -27.27
N PRO A 119 22.00 17.75 -26.58
CA PRO A 119 21.21 17.32 -25.42
C PRO A 119 20.24 16.17 -25.74
N SER A 120 19.69 16.15 -26.96
CA SER A 120 18.78 15.09 -27.41
C SER A 120 19.47 13.73 -27.49
N ASP A 121 20.75 13.70 -27.91
CA ASP A 121 21.55 12.48 -27.98
C ASP A 121 21.80 11.89 -26.58
N VAL A 122 22.08 12.74 -25.60
CA VAL A 122 22.27 12.32 -24.20
C VAL A 122 20.98 11.77 -23.60
N LEU A 123 19.84 12.41 -23.85
CA LEU A 123 18.54 11.92 -23.37
C LEU A 123 18.18 10.58 -24.00
N THR A 124 18.45 10.42 -25.30
CA THR A 124 18.22 9.16 -26.01
C THR A 124 19.12 8.06 -25.45
N ALA A 125 20.41 8.35 -25.23
CA ALA A 125 21.34 7.40 -24.62
C ALA A 125 20.92 7.00 -23.19
N ALA A 126 20.44 7.96 -22.39
CA ALA A 126 19.91 7.68 -21.06
C ALA A 126 18.69 6.74 -21.12
N ALA A 127 17.74 7.00 -22.02
CA ALA A 127 16.56 6.15 -22.18
C ALA A 127 16.92 4.72 -22.62
N VAL A 128 17.90 4.57 -23.52
CA VAL A 128 18.42 3.25 -23.92
C VAL A 128 19.07 2.54 -22.74
N GLN A 129 19.86 3.24 -21.92
CA GLN A 129 20.49 2.68 -20.72
C GLN A 129 19.45 2.23 -19.68
N ASP A 130 18.42 3.03 -19.44
CA ASP A 130 17.33 2.69 -18.53
C ASP A 130 16.56 1.47 -19.03
N HIS A 131 16.28 1.39 -20.33
CA HIS A 131 15.64 0.23 -20.93
C HIS A 131 16.51 -1.03 -20.78
N GLN A 132 17.80 -0.95 -21.07
CA GLN A 132 18.73 -2.07 -20.89
C GLN A 132 18.80 -2.53 -19.43
N ARG A 133 18.80 -1.59 -18.48
CA ARG A 133 18.77 -1.90 -17.05
C ARG A 133 17.45 -2.56 -16.66
N ALA A 134 16.32 -2.11 -17.18
CA ALA A 134 15.01 -2.72 -16.94
C ALA A 134 14.95 -4.14 -17.51
N VAL A 135 15.48 -4.36 -18.72
CA VAL A 135 15.57 -5.69 -19.35
C VAL A 135 16.49 -6.61 -18.53
N ALA A 136 17.67 -6.13 -18.13
CA ALA A 136 18.61 -6.88 -17.30
C ALA A 136 18.01 -7.23 -15.93
N HIS A 137 17.33 -6.27 -15.28
CA HIS A 137 16.62 -6.50 -14.03
C HIS A 137 15.52 -7.54 -14.20
N ARG A 138 14.71 -7.45 -15.25
CA ARG A 138 13.67 -8.46 -15.55
C ARG A 138 14.27 -9.82 -15.88
N ALA A 139 15.46 -9.89 -16.49
CA ALA A 139 16.15 -11.14 -16.75
C ALA A 139 16.74 -11.76 -15.47
N ALA A 140 17.26 -10.93 -14.57
CA ALA A 140 17.79 -11.36 -13.26
C ALA A 140 16.67 -11.77 -12.29
N PHE A 141 15.54 -11.09 -12.36
CA PHE A 141 14.32 -11.37 -11.61
C PHE A 141 13.21 -11.72 -12.61
N PRO A 142 13.26 -12.91 -13.22
CA PRO A 142 12.18 -13.36 -14.08
C PRO A 142 10.89 -13.30 -13.27
N ALA A 143 9.81 -12.84 -13.90
CA ALA A 143 8.49 -12.89 -13.27
C ALA A 143 8.30 -14.29 -12.68
N PRO A 144 7.79 -14.40 -11.44
CA PRO A 144 7.55 -15.70 -10.86
C PRO A 144 6.77 -16.50 -11.89
N LYS A 145 7.28 -17.69 -12.23
CA LYS A 145 6.53 -18.64 -13.06
C LYS A 145 5.12 -18.64 -12.47
N PRO A 146 4.05 -18.50 -13.28
CA PRO A 146 2.71 -18.68 -12.75
C PRO A 146 2.74 -20.02 -12.05
N GLU A 147 2.73 -20.00 -10.72
CA GLU A 147 2.70 -21.22 -9.95
C GLU A 147 1.48 -21.97 -10.49
N PRO A 148 1.59 -23.30 -10.70
CA PRO A 148 0.42 -24.08 -11.06
C PRO A 148 -0.66 -23.65 -10.07
N ALA A 149 -1.79 -23.15 -10.58
CA ALA A 149 -2.86 -22.57 -9.79
C ALA A 149 -2.97 -23.44 -8.55
N TRP A 150 -2.42 -22.96 -7.43
CA TRP A 150 -2.38 -23.73 -6.23
C TRP A 150 -3.86 -23.84 -5.93
N GLU A 151 -4.42 -25.02 -6.12
CA GLU A 151 -5.74 -25.28 -5.59
C GLU A 151 -5.59 -24.89 -4.13
N PRO A 152 -6.29 -23.81 -3.70
CA PRO A 152 -6.15 -23.35 -2.34
C PRO A 152 -6.35 -24.58 -1.47
N PRO A 153 -5.44 -24.84 -0.51
CA PRO A 153 -5.60 -26.00 0.34
C PRO A 153 -7.03 -25.94 0.90
N PRO A 154 -7.72 -27.09 1.04
CA PRO A 154 -9.14 -27.14 1.40
C PRO A 154 -9.46 -26.52 2.78
N PHE A 155 -8.47 -25.99 3.47
CA PHE A 155 -8.61 -25.31 4.74
C PHE A 155 -8.32 -23.80 4.58
N THR A 156 -9.38 -23.01 4.38
CA THR A 156 -9.49 -21.78 5.16
C THR A 156 -9.76 -22.20 6.61
N ALA A 157 -9.42 -21.42 7.64
CA ALA A 157 -9.52 -21.83 9.05
C ALA A 157 -10.91 -22.36 9.50
N SER A 158 -11.93 -22.19 8.66
CA SER A 158 -13.31 -22.61 8.82
C SER A 158 -13.76 -23.75 7.88
N GLY A 159 -12.90 -24.27 7.01
CA GLY A 159 -13.20 -25.38 6.08
C GLY A 159 -14.24 -25.04 5.00
N ILE A 160 -14.36 -23.75 4.64
CA ILE A 160 -15.36 -23.26 3.69
C ILE A 160 -14.78 -23.25 2.27
N ASP A 161 -15.58 -23.69 1.30
CA ASP A 161 -15.26 -23.55 -0.13
C ASP A 161 -15.05 -22.06 -0.48
N PRO A 162 -13.89 -21.67 -1.06
CA PRO A 162 -13.64 -20.30 -1.50
C PRO A 162 -14.74 -19.72 -2.41
N LYS A 163 -15.45 -20.56 -3.18
CA LYS A 163 -16.57 -20.13 -4.02
C LYS A 163 -17.75 -19.63 -3.19
N ALA A 164 -17.99 -20.19 -2.00
CA ALA A 164 -19.06 -19.75 -1.13
C ALA A 164 -18.86 -18.32 -0.59
N LEU A 165 -17.62 -17.80 -0.59
CA LEU A 165 -17.34 -16.41 -0.25
C LEU A 165 -17.78 -15.42 -1.34
N LEU A 166 -17.90 -15.88 -2.60
CA LEU A 166 -18.29 -15.01 -3.71
C LEU A 166 -19.77 -14.63 -3.67
N ASP A 167 -20.61 -15.51 -3.11
CA ASP A 167 -22.05 -15.28 -2.93
C ASP A 167 -22.37 -14.28 -1.81
N VAL A 168 -21.36 -13.94 -1.00
CA VAL A 168 -21.50 -13.08 0.18
C VAL A 168 -20.94 -11.68 -0.13
N PRO A 169 -21.62 -10.62 0.32
CA PRO A 169 -21.14 -9.23 0.17
C PRO A 169 -19.75 -9.03 0.74
N ALA A 170 -18.96 -8.17 0.09
CA ALA A 170 -17.54 -7.96 0.42
C ALA A 170 -17.30 -7.61 1.91
N PRO A 171 -18.13 -6.79 2.58
CA PRO A 171 -17.95 -6.45 3.99
C PRO A 171 -18.04 -7.64 4.96
N VAL A 172 -18.75 -8.71 4.60
CA VAL A 172 -19.05 -9.84 5.49
C VAL A 172 -18.02 -10.97 5.34
N ARG A 173 -17.28 -11.01 4.21
CA ARG A 173 -16.28 -12.04 3.94
C ARG A 173 -15.20 -12.18 5.03
N PRO A 174 -14.66 -11.09 5.62
CA PRO A 174 -13.69 -11.22 6.71
C PRO A 174 -14.27 -11.90 7.95
N ALA A 175 -15.52 -11.57 8.32
CA ALA A 175 -16.22 -12.19 9.44
C ALA A 175 -16.47 -13.69 9.22
N MET A 176 -16.87 -14.05 7.99
CA MET A 176 -17.10 -15.43 7.59
C MET A 176 -15.80 -16.25 7.56
N ALA A 177 -14.69 -15.66 7.08
CA ALA A 177 -13.38 -16.31 7.06
C ALA A 177 -12.82 -16.54 8.48
N ALA A 178 -13.11 -15.63 9.42
CA ALA A 178 -12.67 -15.70 10.80
C ALA A 178 -13.59 -16.52 11.73
N ALA A 179 -14.69 -17.08 11.22
CA ALA A 179 -15.61 -17.87 12.03
C ALA A 179 -14.94 -19.13 12.59
N GLU A 180 -15.14 -19.40 13.88
CA GLU A 180 -14.51 -20.52 14.60
C GLU A 180 -14.99 -21.90 14.12
N THR A 181 -16.18 -21.97 13.50
CA THR A 181 -16.75 -23.22 13.00
C THR A 181 -17.38 -23.03 11.62
N THR A 182 -17.37 -24.10 10.82
CA THR A 182 -18.02 -24.14 9.50
C THR A 182 -19.51 -23.79 9.58
N ALA A 183 -20.19 -24.28 10.63
CA ALA A 183 -21.60 -23.98 10.87
C ALA A 183 -21.86 -22.47 11.12
N ALA A 184 -21.01 -21.81 11.91
CA ALA A 184 -21.11 -20.38 12.15
C ALA A 184 -20.90 -19.58 10.86
N ALA A 185 -20.00 -20.04 9.98
CA ALA A 185 -19.74 -19.37 8.72
C ALA A 185 -20.89 -19.52 7.71
N TYR A 186 -21.50 -20.71 7.60
CA TYR A 186 -22.69 -20.91 6.77
C TYR A 186 -23.90 -20.12 7.30
N ALA A 187 -24.05 -19.99 8.62
CA ALA A 187 -25.09 -19.13 9.20
C ALA A 187 -24.92 -17.65 8.82
N LEU A 188 -23.67 -17.16 8.70
CA LEU A 188 -23.40 -15.83 8.17
C LEU A 188 -23.73 -15.75 6.66
N ARG A 189 -23.32 -16.75 5.87
CA ARG A 189 -23.69 -16.78 4.44
C ARG A 189 -25.20 -16.70 4.23
N GLU A 190 -25.98 -17.53 4.92
CA GLU A 190 -27.45 -17.55 4.80
C GLU A 190 -28.08 -16.21 5.23
N ARG A 191 -27.56 -15.59 6.28
CA ARG A 191 -28.09 -14.32 6.82
C ARG A 191 -27.86 -13.14 5.88
N TYR A 192 -26.74 -13.13 5.16
CA TYR A 192 -26.31 -12.00 4.32
C TYR A 192 -26.42 -12.27 2.81
N ALA A 193 -26.87 -13.47 2.42
CA ALA A 193 -27.08 -13.82 1.02
C ALA A 193 -28.08 -12.87 0.35
N GLY A 194 -27.71 -12.36 -0.83
CA GLY A 194 -28.56 -11.47 -1.63
C GLY A 194 -28.65 -10.03 -1.15
N MET A 195 -27.98 -9.65 -0.05
CA MET A 195 -27.86 -8.25 0.34
C MET A 195 -26.87 -7.50 -0.55
N THR A 196 -27.09 -6.21 -0.76
CA THR A 196 -26.05 -5.34 -1.33
C THR A 196 -24.94 -5.07 -0.31
N ASP A 197 -23.75 -4.61 -0.77
CA ASP A 197 -22.63 -4.29 0.13
C ASP A 197 -22.99 -3.24 1.21
N ASP A 198 -23.81 -2.25 0.87
CA ASP A 198 -24.20 -1.20 1.82
C ASP A 198 -25.23 -1.70 2.85
N GLU A 199 -26.19 -2.51 2.43
CA GLU A 199 -27.16 -3.17 3.33
C GLU A 199 -26.46 -4.15 4.26
N ALA A 200 -25.56 -4.96 3.71
CA ALA A 200 -24.76 -5.92 4.47
C ALA A 200 -23.89 -5.20 5.50
N ARG A 201 -23.25 -4.07 5.15
CA ARG A 201 -22.48 -3.25 6.09
C ARG A 201 -23.36 -2.73 7.24
N GLY A 202 -24.55 -2.23 6.94
CA GLY A 202 -25.49 -1.75 7.95
C GLY A 202 -26.09 -2.86 8.82
N ALA A 203 -26.27 -4.06 8.28
CA ALA A 203 -26.72 -5.23 9.01
C ALA A 203 -25.60 -5.83 9.88
N LEU A 204 -24.36 -5.91 9.36
CA LEU A 204 -23.17 -6.35 10.09
C LEU A 204 -22.89 -5.45 11.29
N ALA A 205 -22.95 -4.13 11.09
CA ALA A 205 -22.79 -3.13 12.15
C ALA A 205 -23.90 -3.16 13.21
N ARG A 206 -24.90 -4.04 13.10
CA ARG A 206 -25.94 -4.28 14.12
C ARG A 206 -25.90 -5.70 14.69
N ASP A 207 -25.14 -6.59 14.04
CA ASP A 207 -25.08 -7.99 14.40
C ASP A 207 -24.14 -8.19 15.60
N ARG A 208 -24.69 -8.71 16.68
CA ARG A 208 -23.96 -8.99 17.92
C ARG A 208 -23.25 -10.34 17.91
N ALA A 209 -23.57 -11.19 16.94
CA ALA A 209 -22.90 -12.48 16.77
C ALA A 209 -21.53 -12.34 16.08
N VAL A 210 -21.25 -11.18 15.48
CA VAL A 210 -19.99 -10.91 14.77
C VAL A 210 -19.07 -10.04 15.63
N SER A 211 -17.78 -10.38 15.68
CA SER A 211 -16.76 -9.58 16.37
C SER A 211 -16.65 -8.17 15.78
N CYS A 212 -16.33 -7.19 16.64
CA CYS A 212 -16.04 -5.82 16.22
C CYS A 212 -14.83 -5.72 15.30
N ASP A 213 -13.87 -6.65 15.41
CA ASP A 213 -12.70 -6.73 14.51
C ASP A 213 -13.09 -6.98 13.05
N HIS A 214 -14.31 -7.48 12.84
CA HIS A 214 -14.88 -7.76 11.52
C HIS A 214 -16.13 -6.92 11.23
N GLY A 215 -16.31 -5.80 11.93
CA GLY A 215 -17.40 -4.84 11.67
C GLY A 215 -18.73 -5.14 12.37
N GLY A 216 -18.76 -6.09 13.30
CA GLY A 216 -19.92 -6.37 14.16
C GLY A 216 -20.01 -5.47 15.39
N ILE A 217 -21.12 -5.54 16.13
CA ILE A 217 -21.21 -4.98 17.48
C ILE A 217 -20.78 -6.10 18.43
N GLY A 218 -19.47 -6.27 18.64
CA GLY A 218 -18.94 -7.37 19.45
C GLY A 218 -19.72 -7.59 20.76
N PRO A 219 -19.85 -8.84 21.24
CA PRO A 219 -20.63 -9.12 22.43
C PRO A 219 -20.10 -8.26 23.58
N THR A 220 -21.00 -7.53 24.23
CA THR A 220 -20.66 -6.81 25.46
C THR A 220 -20.20 -7.89 26.44
N ARG A 221 -18.88 -8.05 26.63
CA ARG A 221 -18.36 -8.92 27.67
C ARG A 221 -18.94 -8.39 28.96
N ARG A 222 -19.98 -9.08 29.45
CA ARG A 222 -20.55 -8.83 30.76
C ARG A 222 -19.41 -9.20 31.68
N ASN A 223 -18.72 -8.21 32.23
CA ASN A 223 -17.61 -8.45 33.15
C ASN A 223 -18.19 -9.21 34.34
N VAL A 224 -18.05 -10.53 34.35
CA VAL A 224 -18.31 -11.36 35.52
C VAL A 224 -17.07 -11.17 36.40
N TRP A 225 -17.07 -10.11 37.19
CA TRP A 225 -16.19 -10.02 38.35
C TRP A 225 -16.79 -10.93 39.41
N GLY A 226 -16.14 -12.06 39.65
CA GLY A 226 -16.27 -12.87 40.86
C GLY A 226 -15.15 -12.53 41.82
#